data_AF-A0A0M8X7L2-F1
#
_entry.id   AF-A0A0M8X7L2-F1
#
_cell.length_a   1.000
_cell.length_b   1.000
_cell.length_c   1.000
_cell.angle_alpha   90.00
_cell.angle_beta   90.00
_cell.angle_gamma   90.00
#
_symmetry.space_group_name_H-M   'P 1'
#
loop_
_entity.id
_entity.type
_entity.pdbx_description
1 polymer ?
#
loop_
_entity_poly.entity_id
_entity_poly.type
_entity_poly.pdbx_seq_one_letter_code
_entity_poly.pdbx_strand_id
1 'polypeptide(L)' 'MAVTTPTKADRKTLKLGEALAEIGVSRAAFYRMRARGQAPRHLKLPNGQIRIRRADLDAWFDSCEVQEAC' A
#
# COMPACT_ATOMS: atom_id res chain seq x y z
N MET A 1 1.16 15.87 -17.35
CA MET A 1 1.68 15.04 -16.23
C MET A 1 0.77 15.29 -15.05
N ALA A 2 -0.26 14.47 -14.87
CA ALA A 2 -1.27 14.69 -13.82
C ALA A 2 -0.69 14.21 -12.49
N VAL A 3 -0.12 15.16 -11.75
CA VAL A 3 0.20 14.99 -10.34
C VAL A 3 -1.12 14.83 -9.58
N THR A 4 -1.46 13.59 -9.20
CA THR A 4 -2.54 13.33 -8.24
C THR A 4 -2.22 14.12 -6.98
N THR A 5 -2.96 15.21 -6.79
CA THR A 5 -2.83 16.11 -5.64
C THR A 5 -3.66 15.51 -4.53
N PRO A 6 -3.07 15.03 -3.42
CA PRO A 6 -3.89 14.49 -2.35
C PRO A 6 -4.33 15.62 -1.41
N THR A 7 -5.63 15.88 -1.42
CA THR A 7 -6.30 16.87 -0.57
C THR A 7 -6.24 16.43 0.90
N LYS A 8 -5.55 17.22 1.74
CA LYS A 8 -5.55 17.43 3.22
C LYS A 8 -5.93 16.29 4.22
N ALA A 9 -6.77 15.33 3.87
CA ALA A 9 -6.93 14.03 4.55
C ALA A 9 -5.70 13.10 4.40
N ASP A 10 -4.72 13.52 3.59
CA ASP A 10 -3.54 12.78 3.13
C ASP A 10 -2.50 12.40 4.20
N ARG A 11 -2.69 12.81 5.46
CA ARG A 11 -1.84 12.34 6.58
C ARG A 11 -2.36 11.09 7.28
N LYS A 12 -3.41 10.46 6.76
CA LYS A 12 -3.91 9.19 7.31
C LYS A 12 -2.96 8.05 6.94
N THR A 13 -2.16 7.62 7.90
CA THR A 13 -1.52 6.31 7.85
C THR A 13 -2.54 5.25 8.24
N LEU A 14 -2.78 4.31 7.33
CA LEU A 14 -3.58 3.12 7.55
C LEU A 14 -2.79 2.12 8.38
N LYS A 15 -3.49 1.40 9.25
CA LYS A 15 -2.92 0.21 9.87
C LYS A 15 -2.75 -0.86 8.80
N LEU A 16 -1.77 -1.75 8.98
CA LEU A 16 -1.62 -2.91 8.10
C LEU A 16 -2.95 -3.65 7.88
N GLY A 17 -3.75 -3.85 8.94
CA GLY A 17 -5.05 -4.53 8.81
C GLY A 17 -6.04 -3.82 7.89
N GLU A 18 -6.08 -2.49 7.89
CA GLU A 18 -6.99 -1.71 7.04
C GLU A 18 -6.53 -1.74 5.58
N ALA A 19 -5.22 -1.57 5.33
CA ALA A 19 -4.66 -1.68 3.99
C ALA A 19 -4.89 -3.09 3.40
N LEU A 20 -4.77 -4.14 4.20
CA LEU A 20 -5.04 -5.51 3.76
C LEU A 20 -6.51 -5.76 3.45
N ALA A 21 -7.42 -5.20 4.26
CA ALA A 21 -8.85 -5.31 4.01
C ALA A 21 -9.25 -4.61 2.71
N GLU A 22 -8.60 -3.49 2.40
CA GLU A 22 -8.82 -2.74 1.17
C GLU A 22 -8.29 -3.43 -0.09
N ILE A 23 -7.08 -3.98 -0.05
CA ILE A 23 -6.53 -4.77 -1.16
C ILE A 23 -7.25 -6.13 -1.28
N GLY A 24 -7.97 -6.58 -0.25
CA GLY A 24 -8.63 -7.87 -0.22
C GLY A 24 -7.66 -9.05 -0.05
N VAL A 25 -6.45 -8.81 0.47
CA VAL A 25 -5.42 -9.86 0.65
C VAL A 25 -5.23 -10.22 2.11
N SER A 26 -5.00 -11.51 2.38
CA SER A 26 -4.69 -11.97 3.74
C SER A 26 -3.30 -11.49 4.19
N ARG A 27 -3.09 -11.39 5.52
CA ARG A 27 -1.75 -11.10 6.09
C ARG A 27 -0.67 -12.02 5.55
N ALA A 28 -0.98 -13.31 5.36
CA ALA A 28 -0.04 -14.28 4.82
C ALA A 28 0.34 -13.96 3.37
N ALA A 29 -0.63 -13.55 2.53
CA ALA A 29 -0.36 -13.11 1.16
C ALA A 29 0.53 -11.86 1.16
N PHE A 30 0.28 -10.90 2.03
CA PHE A 30 1.13 -9.72 2.17
C PHE A 30 2.57 -10.05 2.55
N TYR A 31 2.79 -10.98 3.48
CA TYR A 31 4.15 -11.40 3.81
C TYR A 31 4.85 -12.11 2.63
N ARG A 32 4.11 -12.88 1.82
CA ARG A 32 4.65 -13.46 0.57
C ARG A 32 5.01 -12.37 -0.45
N MET A 33 4.16 -11.36 -0.63
CA MET A 33 4.43 -10.23 -1.52
C MET A 33 5.65 -9.44 -1.04
N ARG A 34 5.77 -9.23 0.28
CA ARG A 34 6.92 -8.56 0.90
C ARG A 34 8.20 -9.33 0.67
N ALA A 35 8.18 -10.67 0.79
CA ALA A 35 9.34 -11.52 0.49
C ALA A 35 9.74 -11.45 -0.99
N ARG A 36 8.78 -11.21 -1.88
CA ARG A 36 9.01 -11.03 -3.33
C ARG A 36 9.36 -9.59 -3.72
N GLY A 37 9.38 -8.64 -2.79
CA GLY A 37 9.58 -7.22 -3.08
C GLY A 37 8.39 -6.53 -3.78
N GLN A 38 7.23 -7.18 -3.80
CA GLN A 38 6.00 -6.68 -4.45
C GLN A 38 5.03 -6.01 -3.46
N ALA A 39 5.43 -5.82 -2.20
CA ALA A 39 4.57 -5.18 -1.21
C ALA A 39 4.67 -3.65 -1.29
N PRO A 40 3.60 -2.93 -0.94
CA PRO A 40 3.63 -1.48 -0.82
C PRO A 40 4.64 -1.01 0.24
N ARG A 41 5.08 0.23 0.09
CA ARG A 41 5.97 0.87 1.06
C ARG A 41 5.26 0.95 2.41
N HIS A 42 5.97 0.51 3.45
CA HIS A 42 5.44 0.42 4.80
C HIS A 42 6.45 0.93 5.80
N LEU A 43 5.94 1.59 6.84
CA LEU A 43 6.70 2.11 7.96
C LEU A 43 6.57 1.15 9.14
N LYS A 44 7.70 0.68 9.64
CA LYS A 44 7.77 -0.05 10.90
C LYS A 44 7.98 0.96 12.02
N LEU A 45 7.00 1.07 12.91
CA LEU A 45 7.12 1.90 14.11
C LEU A 45 7.96 1.17 15.17
N PRO A 46 8.57 1.90 16.12
CA PRO A 46 9.34 1.31 17.22
C PRO A 46 8.47 0.42 18.12
N ASN A 47 7.15 0.60 18.11
CA ASN A 47 6.18 -0.24 18.82
C ASN A 47 5.86 -1.58 18.10
N GLY A 48 6.56 -1.90 17.00
CA GLY A 48 6.35 -3.12 16.23
C GLY A 48 5.15 -3.10 15.29
N GLN A 49 4.37 -2.01 15.26
CA GLN A 49 3.25 -1.87 14.35
C GLN A 49 3.73 -1.46 12.96
N ILE A 50 3.05 -1.98 11.93
CA ILE A 50 3.25 -1.61 10.55
C ILE A 50 2.16 -0.63 10.14
N ARG A 51 2.58 0.51 9.61
CA ARG A 51 1.71 1.53 9.04
C ARG A 51 2.04 1.76 7.58
N ILE A 52 0.99 1.95 6.78
CA ILE A 52 1.11 2.20 5.34
C ILE A 52 0.47 3.57 5.09
N ARG A 53 1.15 4.44 4.35
CA ARG A 53 0.53 5.72 3.96
C ARG A 53 -0.45 5.45 2.83
N ARG A 54 -1.55 6.19 2.82
CA ARG A 54 -2.53 6.04 1.75
C ARG A 54 -1.91 6.29 0.37
N ALA A 55 -1.15 7.37 0.24
CA ALA A 55 -0.41 7.68 -0.98
C ALA A 55 0.57 6.58 -1.43
N ASP A 56 1.24 5.90 -0.49
CA ASP A 56 2.14 4.78 -0.81
C ASP A 56 1.37 3.55 -1.32
N LEU A 57 0.16 3.35 -0.80
CA LEU A 57 -0.73 2.27 -1.25
C LEU A 57 -1.31 2.57 -2.63
N ASP A 58 -1.79 3.80 -2.86
CA ASP A 58 -2.33 4.23 -4.15
C ASP A 58 -1.25 4.17 -5.25
N ALA A 59 -0.03 4.68 -4.97
CA ALA A 59 1.09 4.57 -5.91
C ALA A 59 1.52 3.12 -6.18
N TRP A 60 1.29 2.22 -5.22
CA TRP A 60 1.52 0.79 -5.41
C TRP A 60 0.44 0.17 -6.31
N PHE A 61 -0.83 0.55 -6.16
CA PHE A 61 -1.90 0.13 -7.08
C PHE A 61 -1.58 0.55 -8.52
N ASP A 62 -1.16 1.81 -8.72
CA ASP A 62 -0.73 2.30 -10.03
C ASP A 62 0.46 1.50 -10.60
N SER A 63 1.39 1.06 -9.74
CA SER A 63 2.53 0.23 -10.16
C SER A 63 2.16 -1.22 -10.45
N CYS A 64 1.06 -1.72 -9.87
CA CYS A 64 0.53 -3.05 -10.10
C CYS A 64 -0.48 -3.11 -11.24
N GLU A 65 -0.91 -1.96 -11.77
CA GLU A 65 -1.72 -1.86 -12.97
C GLU A 65 -0.92 -2.42 -14.16
N VAL A 66 -1.18 -3.69 -14.47
CA VAL A 66 -0.66 -4.29 -15.69
C VAL A 66 -1.55 -3.78 -16.81
N GLN A 67 -1.00 -2.92 -17.65
CA GLN A 67 -1.65 -2.51 -18.89
C GLN A 67 -1.57 -3.71 -19.84
N GLU A 68 -2.49 -4.67 -19.67
CA GLU A 68 -2.65 -5.77 -20.59
C GLU A 68 -3.04 -5.20 -21.95
N ALA A 69 -2.09 -5.18 -22.89
CA ALA A 69 -2.38 -4.91 -24.28
C ALA A 69 -3.10 -6.14 -24.85
N CYS A 70 -4.33 -5.93 -25.32
CA CYS A 70 -5.08 -6.90 -26.14
C CYS A 70 -4.28 -7.36 -27.37
#